data_AF-A0A2T6BF79-F1
#
_entry.id   AF-A0A2T6BF79-F1
#
_cell.length_a   1.000
_cell.length_b   1.000
_cell.length_c   1.000
_cell.angle_alpha   90.00
_cell.angle_beta   90.00
_cell.angle_gamma   90.00
#
_symmetry.space_group_name_H-M   'P 1'
#
loop_
_entity.id
_entity.type
_entity.pdbx_description
1 polymer ?
#
loop_
_entity_poly.entity_id
_entity_poly.type
_entity_poly.pdbx_seq_one_letter_code
_entity_poly.pdbx_strand_id
1 'polypeptide(L)'
;MQRFWTLGAIVTAASLTVVAAQAEPSQDAFEREVGAKTCAYFENRARHQERSPQQSLEVTLADSCTRALDHISGNSSDAPELAQSARRYIDRLTALKAVIVSMNTREFLDALARGQTRAAMNIAAVSVTPTGEYLIARQMGVLADHADWAEASRILRASR
;
A
#
# COMPACT_ATOMS: atom_id res chain seq x y z
N MET A 1 -64.13 18.33 53.45
CA MET A 1 -63.64 17.25 52.56
C MET A 1 -62.29 17.67 52.01
N GLN A 2 -61.19 17.17 52.60
CA GLN A 2 -59.81 17.51 52.22
C GLN A 2 -59.37 16.62 51.05
N ARG A 3 -58.87 17.24 49.98
CA ARG A 3 -58.28 16.56 48.81
C ARG A 3 -56.76 16.73 48.82
N PHE A 4 -56.10 15.59 48.72
CA PHE A 4 -54.66 15.38 48.61
C PHE A 4 -54.10 15.96 47.31
N TRP A 5 -52.90 16.52 47.36
CA TRP A 5 -52.03 16.74 46.19
C TRP A 5 -50.69 16.07 46.46
N THR A 6 -50.38 15.02 45.69
CA THR A 6 -49.10 14.31 45.68
C THR A 6 -48.14 15.00 44.71
N LEU A 7 -46.95 15.36 45.21
CA LEU A 7 -45.83 15.89 44.44
C LEU A 7 -45.18 14.75 43.64
N GLY A 8 -45.18 14.85 42.31
CA GLY A 8 -44.40 14.00 41.42
C GLY A 8 -42.99 14.54 41.27
N ALA A 9 -41.98 13.78 41.71
CA ALA A 9 -40.57 14.08 41.50
C ALA A 9 -40.12 13.56 40.13
N ILE A 10 -39.64 14.45 39.27
CA ILE A 10 -39.03 14.11 37.98
C ILE A 10 -37.53 13.85 38.24
N VAL A 11 -37.09 12.60 38.09
CA VAL A 11 -35.68 12.23 38.09
C VAL A 11 -35.14 12.36 36.67
N THR A 12 -34.39 13.41 36.38
CA THR A 12 -33.62 13.55 35.13
C THR A 12 -32.32 12.77 35.25
N ALA A 13 -32.23 11.62 34.57
CA ALA A 13 -30.98 10.91 34.38
C ALA A 13 -30.12 11.64 33.33
N ALA A 14 -29.01 12.24 33.78
CA ALA A 14 -28.02 12.82 32.89
C ALA A 14 -27.16 11.69 32.28
N SER A 15 -27.32 11.42 30.99
CA SER A 15 -26.46 10.49 30.26
C SER A 15 -25.12 11.17 29.96
N LEU A 16 -24.06 10.77 30.66
CA LEU A 16 -22.68 11.14 30.34
C LEU A 16 -22.21 10.31 29.14
N THR A 17 -22.28 10.86 27.95
CA THR A 17 -21.62 10.29 26.77
C THR A 17 -20.12 10.58 26.84
N VAL A 18 -19.35 9.57 27.25
CA VAL A 18 -17.89 9.59 27.09
C VAL A 18 -17.59 9.43 25.61
N VAL A 19 -17.28 10.54 24.94
CA VAL A 19 -16.73 10.52 23.58
C VAL A 19 -15.28 10.08 23.72
N ALA A 20 -15.01 8.81 23.42
CA ALA A 20 -13.64 8.33 23.29
C ALA A 20 -12.96 9.12 22.17
N ALA A 21 -11.99 9.96 22.52
CA ALA A 21 -11.14 10.64 21.55
C ALA A 21 -10.38 9.58 20.75
N GLN A 22 -10.82 9.33 19.51
CA GLN A 22 -10.06 8.48 18.60
C GLN A 22 -8.83 9.29 18.18
N ALA A 23 -7.65 8.87 18.64
CA ALA A 23 -6.40 9.43 18.17
C ALA A 23 -6.33 9.19 16.66
N GLU A 24 -6.33 10.26 15.87
CA GLU A 24 -6.14 10.14 14.43
C GLU A 24 -4.79 9.45 14.19
N PRO A 25 -4.74 8.42 13.33
CA PRO A 25 -3.49 7.77 13.00
C PRO A 25 -2.52 8.83 12.47
N SER A 26 -1.29 8.87 13.00
CA SER A 26 -0.29 9.79 12.49
C SER A 26 -0.07 9.53 11.00
N GLN A 27 0.24 10.58 10.24
CA GLN A 27 0.51 10.45 8.80
C GLN A 27 1.57 9.37 8.52
N ASP A 28 2.60 9.27 9.36
CA ASP A 28 3.62 8.22 9.27
C ASP A 28 3.07 6.80 9.53
N ALA A 29 2.05 6.64 10.38
CA ALA A 29 1.41 5.34 10.58
C ALA A 29 0.60 4.91 9.35
N PHE A 30 -0.12 5.84 8.73
CA PHE A 30 -0.86 5.59 7.49
C PHE A 30 0.07 5.26 6.32
N GLU A 31 1.12 6.06 6.12
CA GLU A 31 2.11 5.83 5.05
C GLU A 31 2.81 4.47 5.22
N ARG A 32 3.12 4.06 6.45
CA ARG A 32 3.66 2.72 6.73
C ARG A 32 2.69 1.60 6.40
N GLU A 33 1.41 1.74 6.75
CA GLU A 33 0.41 0.72 6.44
C GLU A 33 0.21 0.56 4.92
N VAL A 34 0.13 1.68 4.20
CA VAL A 34 0.02 1.69 2.73
C VAL A 34 1.27 1.07 2.11
N GLY A 35 2.46 1.49 2.55
CA GLY A 35 3.74 0.93 2.12
C GLY A 35 3.84 -0.58 2.34
N ALA A 36 3.47 -1.08 3.53
CA ALA A 36 3.46 -2.50 3.85
C ALA A 36 2.54 -3.31 2.93
N LYS A 37 1.32 -2.81 2.68
CA LYS A 37 0.39 -3.44 1.72
C LYS A 37 0.93 -3.40 0.29
N THR A 38 1.71 -2.39 -0.06
CA THR A 38 2.35 -2.29 -1.37
C THR A 38 3.49 -3.30 -1.50
N CYS A 39 4.40 -3.41 -0.53
CA CYS A 39 5.46 -4.41 -0.57
C CYS A 39 4.90 -5.84 -0.59
N ALA A 40 3.90 -6.14 0.24
CA ALA A 40 3.24 -7.44 0.24
C ALA A 40 2.62 -7.83 -1.12
N TYR A 41 2.12 -6.84 -1.89
CA TYR A 41 1.62 -7.09 -3.24
C TYR A 41 2.73 -7.54 -4.19
N PHE A 42 3.86 -6.83 -4.24
CA PHE A 42 4.97 -7.19 -5.12
C PHE A 42 5.69 -8.47 -4.66
N GLU A 43 5.81 -8.69 -3.35
CA GLU A 43 6.31 -9.96 -2.81
C GLU A 43 5.45 -11.15 -3.23
N ASN A 44 4.13 -11.03 -3.11
CA ASN A 44 3.22 -12.08 -3.54
C ASN A 44 3.37 -12.34 -5.04
N ARG A 45 3.53 -11.32 -5.88
CA ARG A 45 3.79 -11.51 -7.32
C ARG A 45 5.12 -12.21 -7.56
N ALA A 46 6.19 -11.77 -6.91
CA ALA A 46 7.53 -12.34 -7.04
C ALA A 46 7.56 -13.84 -6.68
N ARG A 47 6.78 -14.28 -5.69
CA ARG A 47 6.69 -15.71 -5.30
C ARG A 47 6.12 -16.62 -6.38
N HIS A 48 5.32 -16.08 -7.30
CA HIS A 48 4.68 -16.85 -8.38
C HIS A 48 5.46 -16.77 -9.70
N GLN A 49 6.58 -16.03 -9.75
CA GLN A 49 7.43 -15.99 -10.94
C GLN A 49 8.27 -17.26 -11.06
N GLU A 50 8.53 -17.68 -12.30
CA GLU A 50 9.45 -18.79 -12.57
C GLU A 50 10.86 -18.45 -12.05
N ARG A 51 11.53 -19.44 -11.46
CA ARG A 51 12.90 -19.29 -10.97
C ARG A 51 13.85 -19.23 -12.16
N SER A 52 14.06 -18.04 -12.70
CA SER A 52 15.05 -17.74 -13.73
C SER A 52 16.40 -17.36 -13.09
N PRO A 53 17.55 -17.66 -13.74
CA PRO A 53 18.85 -17.12 -13.32
C PRO A 53 18.92 -15.59 -13.40
N GLN A 54 18.00 -14.95 -14.14
CA GLN A 54 17.86 -13.50 -14.19
C GLN A 54 16.77 -13.08 -13.20
N GLN A 55 17.06 -12.11 -12.32
CA GLN A 55 16.02 -11.54 -11.46
C GLN A 55 14.96 -10.85 -12.32
N SER A 56 13.70 -11.24 -12.15
CA SER A 56 12.58 -10.56 -12.78
C SER A 56 12.38 -9.19 -12.12
N LEU A 57 11.70 -8.29 -12.84
CA LEU A 57 11.37 -6.96 -12.31
C LEU A 57 10.62 -7.05 -10.98
N GLU A 58 9.67 -7.98 -10.85
CA GLU A 58 8.86 -8.16 -9.66
C GLU A 58 9.72 -8.53 -8.44
N VAL A 59 10.74 -9.38 -8.63
CA VAL A 59 11.69 -9.74 -7.57
C VAL A 59 12.50 -8.52 -7.13
N THR A 60 13.01 -7.74 -8.09
CA THR A 60 13.77 -6.52 -7.79
C THR A 60 12.90 -5.48 -7.07
N LEU A 61 11.67 -5.25 -7.53
CA LEU A 61 10.74 -4.31 -6.91
C LEU A 61 10.35 -4.76 -5.49
N ALA A 62 10.11 -6.06 -5.28
CA ALA A 62 9.79 -6.62 -3.97
C ALA A 62 10.94 -6.42 -2.95
N ASP A 63 12.16 -6.84 -3.29
CA ASP A 63 13.33 -6.70 -2.40
C ASP A 63 13.61 -5.22 -2.09
N SER A 64 13.56 -4.36 -3.12
CA SER A 64 13.79 -2.93 -2.96
C SER A 64 12.69 -2.24 -2.15
N CYS A 65 11.43 -2.65 -2.28
CA CYS A 65 10.31 -2.12 -1.49
C CYS A 65 10.49 -2.39 -0.01
N THR A 66 10.79 -3.63 0.37
CA THR A 66 10.96 -4.03 1.78
C THR A 66 12.12 -3.26 2.42
N ARG A 67 13.25 -3.12 1.72
CA ARG A 67 14.38 -2.31 2.19
C ARG A 67 14.04 -0.82 2.34
N ALA A 68 13.29 -0.25 1.39
CA ALA A 68 12.83 1.14 1.47
C ALA A 68 11.88 1.35 2.66
N LEU A 69 10.97 0.40 2.89
CA LEU A 69 10.00 0.45 3.98
C LEU A 69 10.69 0.33 5.35
N ASP A 70 11.70 -0.53 5.45
CA ASP A 70 12.52 -0.66 6.66
C ASP A 70 13.26 0.63 6.98
N HIS A 71 13.77 1.34 5.97
CA HIS A 71 14.42 2.64 6.16
C HIS A 71 13.45 3.75 6.61
N ILE A 72 12.20 3.74 6.14
CA ILE A 72 11.17 4.68 6.59
C ILE A 72 10.70 4.34 8.00
N SER A 73 10.63 3.05 8.33
CA SER A 73 10.08 2.55 9.60
C SER A 73 11.11 2.52 10.74
N GLY A 74 12.40 2.43 10.41
CA GLY A 74 13.48 2.50 11.37
C GLY A 74 13.63 3.93 11.88
N ASN A 75 13.84 4.09 13.19
CA ASN A 75 14.39 5.31 13.82
C ASN A 75 15.85 5.57 13.38
N SER A 76 16.20 5.21 12.16
CA SER A 76 17.53 5.38 11.64
C SER A 76 17.81 6.87 11.60
N SER A 77 18.90 7.28 12.24
CA SER A 77 19.52 8.60 12.07
C SER A 77 20.08 8.79 10.65
N ASP A 78 19.57 8.02 9.69
CA ASP A 78 19.93 8.11 8.29
C ASP A 78 19.55 9.50 7.78
N ALA A 79 20.36 10.00 6.83
CA ALA A 79 20.19 11.34 6.29
C ALA A 79 18.72 11.57 5.87
N PRO A 80 18.10 12.71 6.20
CA PRO A 80 16.70 13.02 5.83
C PRO A 80 16.41 12.83 4.34
N GLU A 81 17.42 13.05 3.50
CA GLU A 81 17.38 12.84 2.06
C GLU A 81 17.16 11.37 1.67
N LEU A 82 17.73 10.43 2.41
CA LEU A 82 17.54 8.99 2.17
C LEU A 82 16.10 8.58 2.48
N ALA A 83 15.55 9.03 3.62
CA ALA A 83 14.17 8.77 3.98
C ALA A 83 13.19 9.39 2.97
N GLN A 84 13.48 10.60 2.47
CA GLN A 84 12.68 11.24 1.43
C GLN A 84 12.73 10.45 0.10
N SER A 85 13.91 9.97 -0.30
CA SER A 85 14.07 9.12 -1.49
C SER A 85 13.28 7.82 -1.37
N ALA A 86 13.35 7.15 -0.20
CA ALA A 86 12.56 5.95 0.08
C ALA A 86 11.05 6.20 -0.05
N ARG A 87 10.55 7.30 0.55
CA ARG A 87 9.12 7.67 0.48
C ARG A 87 8.67 7.90 -0.95
N ARG A 88 9.41 8.68 -1.74
CA ARG A 88 9.09 8.90 -3.16
C ARG A 88 9.01 7.60 -3.96
N TYR A 89 9.96 6.69 -3.73
CA TYR A 89 9.96 5.38 -4.37
C TYR A 89 8.73 4.55 -3.97
N ILE A 90 8.38 4.46 -2.68
CA ILE A 90 7.20 3.71 -2.23
C ILE A 90 5.90 4.34 -2.73
N ASP A 91 5.79 5.66 -2.74
CA ASP A 91 4.62 6.37 -3.28
C ASP A 91 4.42 6.02 -4.75
N ARG A 92 5.51 6.05 -5.53
CA ARG A 92 5.46 5.71 -6.95
C ARG A 92 5.10 4.25 -7.17
N LEU A 93 5.66 3.36 -6.35
CA LEU A 93 5.39 1.93 -6.42
C LEU A 93 3.93 1.61 -6.02
N THR A 94 3.37 2.38 -5.06
CA THR A 94 1.96 2.30 -4.67
C THR A 94 1.05 2.76 -5.80
N ALA A 95 1.42 3.84 -6.51
CA ALA A 95 0.71 4.27 -7.70
C ALA A 95 0.75 3.20 -8.82
N LEU A 96 1.91 2.56 -9.04
CA LEU A 96 2.03 1.46 -10.00
C LEU A 96 1.09 0.30 -9.65
N LYS A 97 1.08 -0.13 -8.38
CA LYS A 97 0.15 -1.17 -7.89
C LYS A 97 -1.30 -0.79 -8.19
N ALA A 98 -1.70 0.44 -7.91
CA ALA A 98 -3.07 0.89 -8.16
C ALA A 98 -3.43 0.80 -9.66
N VAL A 99 -2.51 1.19 -10.55
CA VAL A 99 -2.70 1.08 -12.01
C VAL A 99 -2.83 -0.38 -12.43
N ILE A 100 -1.92 -1.26 -12.02
CA ILE A 100 -1.95 -2.69 -12.38
C ILE A 100 -3.24 -3.34 -11.89
N VAL A 101 -3.62 -3.11 -10.64
CA VAL A 101 -4.87 -3.63 -10.07
C VAL A 101 -6.06 -3.10 -10.86
N SER A 102 -6.12 -1.80 -11.18
CA SER A 102 -7.21 -1.23 -11.97
C SER A 102 -7.32 -1.84 -13.36
N MET A 103 -6.20 -2.09 -14.04
CA MET A 103 -6.19 -2.74 -15.36
C MET A 103 -6.67 -4.18 -15.28
N ASN A 104 -6.17 -4.95 -14.30
CA ASN A 104 -6.60 -6.33 -14.09
C ASN A 104 -8.09 -6.43 -13.70
N THR A 105 -8.59 -5.52 -12.84
CA THR A 105 -10.00 -5.46 -12.46
C THR A 105 -10.89 -5.12 -13.66
N ARG A 106 -10.50 -4.15 -14.50
CA ARG A 106 -11.26 -3.82 -15.72
C ARG A 106 -11.37 -5.03 -16.64
N GLU A 107 -10.26 -5.69 -16.93
CA GLU A 107 -10.24 -6.86 -17.80
C GLU A 107 -11.06 -8.03 -17.25
N PHE A 108 -11.03 -8.23 -15.94
CA PHE A 108 -11.89 -9.19 -15.26
C PHE A 108 -13.39 -8.85 -15.41
N LEU A 109 -13.78 -7.58 -15.22
CA LEU A 109 -15.16 -7.13 -15.38
C LEU A 109 -15.64 -7.25 -16.84
N ASP A 110 -14.77 -6.93 -17.79
CA ASP A 110 -15.08 -7.07 -19.22
C ASP A 110 -15.22 -8.55 -19.63
N ALA A 111 -14.40 -9.44 -19.07
CA ALA A 111 -14.55 -10.89 -19.25
C ALA A 111 -15.88 -11.42 -18.70
N LEU A 112 -16.29 -10.94 -17.51
CA LEU A 112 -17.58 -11.28 -16.91
C LEU A 112 -18.75 -10.79 -17.78
N ALA A 113 -18.67 -9.56 -18.29
CA ALA A 113 -19.69 -8.99 -19.18
C ALA A 113 -19.83 -9.75 -20.50
N ARG A 114 -18.74 -10.34 -21.01
CA ARG A 114 -18.73 -11.21 -22.20
C ARG A 114 -19.21 -12.64 -21.93
N GLY A 115 -19.63 -12.96 -20.71
CA GLY A 115 -20.14 -14.29 -20.35
C GLY A 115 -19.07 -15.38 -20.34
N GLN A 116 -17.79 -15.04 -20.11
CA GLN A 116 -16.73 -16.03 -20.02
C GLN A 116 -16.91 -16.95 -18.80
N THR A 117 -16.60 -18.23 -18.97
CA THR A 117 -16.72 -19.22 -17.88
C THR A 117 -15.71 -18.94 -16.76
N ARG A 118 -15.98 -19.44 -15.55
CA ARG A 118 -15.11 -19.25 -14.37
C ARG A 118 -13.67 -19.72 -14.60
N ALA A 119 -13.48 -20.76 -15.41
CA ALA A 119 -12.15 -21.24 -15.80
C ALA A 119 -11.42 -20.25 -16.73
N ALA A 120 -12.12 -19.66 -17.70
CA ALA A 120 -11.56 -18.64 -18.59
C ALA A 120 -11.28 -17.32 -17.85
N MET A 121 -12.11 -16.96 -16.86
CA MET A 121 -11.90 -15.76 -16.03
C MET A 121 -10.63 -15.83 -15.18
N ASN A 122 -10.26 -17.00 -14.65
CA ASN A 122 -9.02 -17.16 -13.87
C ASN A 122 -7.75 -16.92 -14.72
N ILE A 123 -7.82 -17.20 -16.02
CA ILE A 123 -6.72 -16.99 -16.98
C ILE A 123 -6.72 -15.53 -17.48
N ALA A 124 -7.89 -14.94 -17.70
CA ALA A 124 -8.04 -13.54 -18.12
C ALA A 124 -7.77 -12.52 -16.99
N ALA A 125 -7.91 -12.91 -15.72
CA ALA A 125 -7.74 -12.03 -14.55
C ALA A 125 -6.30 -11.54 -14.31
N VAL A 126 -5.32 -12.01 -15.09
CA VAL A 126 -3.93 -11.52 -15.05
C VAL A 126 -3.62 -10.84 -16.38
N SER A 127 -4.26 -9.70 -16.63
CA SER A 127 -4.14 -9.02 -17.93
C SER A 127 -2.83 -8.26 -18.09
N VAL A 128 -2.22 -7.80 -17.00
CA VAL A 128 -0.90 -7.19 -17.02
C VAL A 128 0.18 -8.27 -16.96
N THR A 129 0.82 -8.50 -18.11
CA THR A 129 2.00 -9.36 -18.25
C THR A 129 3.25 -8.73 -17.61
N PRO A 130 4.30 -9.49 -17.30
CA PRO A 130 5.57 -8.94 -16.78
C PRO A 130 6.16 -7.84 -17.67
N THR A 131 6.13 -8.03 -18.99
CA THR A 131 6.59 -7.01 -19.95
C THR A 131 5.72 -5.76 -19.90
N GLY A 132 4.40 -5.91 -19.79
CA GLY A 132 3.48 -4.79 -19.63
C GLY A 132 3.74 -4.02 -18.33
N GLU A 133 3.95 -4.73 -17.23
CA GLU A 133 4.33 -4.15 -15.93
C GLU A 133 5.61 -3.34 -16.03
N TYR A 134 6.65 -3.85 -16.70
CA TYR A 134 7.89 -3.11 -16.95
C TYR A 134 7.64 -1.81 -17.72
N LEU A 135 6.85 -1.85 -18.79
CA LEU A 135 6.55 -0.66 -19.60
C LEU A 135 5.79 0.40 -18.81
N ILE A 136 4.79 -0.02 -18.01
CA ILE A 136 4.04 0.87 -17.12
C ILE A 136 4.98 1.46 -16.06
N ALA A 137 5.78 0.62 -15.40
CA ALA A 137 6.74 1.05 -14.39
C ALA A 137 7.73 2.07 -14.94
N ARG A 138 8.25 1.85 -16.15
CA ARG A 138 9.12 2.80 -16.86
C ARG A 138 8.41 4.11 -17.15
N GLN A 139 7.19 4.06 -17.72
CA GLN A 139 6.42 5.26 -18.06
C GLN A 139 6.06 6.09 -16.83
N MET A 140 5.75 5.42 -15.70
CA MET A 140 5.42 6.08 -14.45
C MET A 140 6.64 6.64 -13.71
N GLY A 141 7.86 6.31 -14.15
CA GLY A 141 9.09 6.73 -13.46
C GLY A 141 9.46 5.88 -12.24
N VAL A 142 8.79 4.74 -12.02
CA VAL A 142 9.11 3.81 -10.90
C VAL A 142 10.56 3.37 -10.97
N LEU A 143 11.06 3.07 -12.18
CA LEU A 143 12.44 2.61 -12.37
C LEU A 143 13.48 3.72 -12.10
N ALA A 144 13.11 4.98 -12.36
CA ALA A 144 13.95 6.13 -12.04
C ALA A 144 13.99 6.36 -10.53
N ASP A 145 12.82 6.42 -9.87
CA ASP A 145 12.73 6.57 -8.41
C ASP A 145 13.43 5.40 -7.68
N HIS A 146 13.35 4.18 -8.23
CA HIS A 146 14.10 3.02 -7.75
C HIS A 146 15.61 3.21 -7.86
N ALA A 147 16.11 3.69 -9.00
CA ALA A 147 17.54 3.92 -9.21
C ALA A 147 18.08 5.00 -8.28
N ASP A 148 17.33 6.11 -8.11
CA ASP A 148 17.68 7.19 -7.19
C ASP A 148 17.76 6.68 -5.74
N TRP A 149 16.79 5.87 -5.33
CA TRP A 149 16.77 5.20 -4.01
C TRP A 149 17.96 4.27 -3.81
N ALA A 150 18.23 3.41 -4.80
CA ALA A 150 19.33 2.46 -4.73
C ALA A 150 20.68 3.18 -4.65
N GLU A 151 20.84 4.28 -5.39
CA GLU A 151 22.07 5.08 -5.41
C GLU A 151 22.26 5.83 -4.08
N ALA A 152 21.24 6.51 -3.57
CA ALA A 152 21.29 7.16 -2.26
C ALA A 152 21.65 6.17 -1.15
N SER A 153 21.04 4.97 -1.19
CA SER A 153 21.34 3.88 -0.27
C SER A 153 22.78 3.39 -0.36
N ARG A 154 23.36 3.36 -1.57
CA ARG A 154 24.74 2.93 -1.82
C ARG A 154 25.74 3.95 -1.29
N ILE A 155 25.52 5.24 -1.55
CA ILE A 155 26.37 6.34 -1.09
C ILE A 155 26.46 6.35 0.44
N LEU A 156 25.32 6.20 1.13
CA LEU A 156 25.30 6.20 2.60
C LEU A 156 26.07 5.01 3.18
N ARG A 157 25.94 3.81 2.58
CA ARG A 157 26.67 2.62 3.02
C ARG A 157 28.19 2.73 2.81
N ALA A 158 28.62 3.39 1.74
CA ALA A 158 30.04 3.61 1.47
C ALA A 158 30.70 4.64 2.41
N SER A 159 29.89 5.43 3.13
CA SER A 159 30.36 6.51 4.01
C SER A 159 30.48 6.08 5.49
N ARG A 160 30.21 4.81 5.79
CA ARG A 160 30.35 4.20 7.13
C ARG A 160 31.57 3.30 7.18
#